data_AF-A0A7C5PQY4-F1
#
_entry.id   AF-A0A7C5PQY4-F1
#
_cell.length_a   1.000
_cell.length_b   1.000
_cell.length_c   1.000
_cell.angle_alpha   90.00
_cell.angle_beta   90.00
_cell.angle_gamma   90.00
#
_symmetry.space_group_name_H-M   'P 1'
#
loop_
_entity.id
_entity.type
_entity.pdbx_description
1 polymer ?
#
loop_
_entity_poly.entity_id
_entity_poly.type
_entity_poly.pdbx_seq_one_letter_code
_entity_poly.pdbx_strand_id
1 'polypeptide(L)'
;GFLGGVLAAKHGVMRILFLGALLTVATNLLYLLLAGAGHNIPLLYLVISADNLSAGLASAAFIAFLSGLTNTSFTAVQYAIFSSLMSLFPKIIGGYSGSMVDSIGYPNFFLFAAILGIPVLGLIWLANRWLLAGQKANT
;
A
#
# COMPACT_ATOMS: atom_id res chain seq x y z
N GLY A 1 -0.38 5.24 10.49
CA GLY A 1 0.61 6.32 10.65
C GLY A 1 1.65 5.98 11.70
N PHE A 2 1.33 6.25 12.97
CA PHE A 2 2.30 6.16 14.06
C PHE A 2 2.87 4.76 14.30
N LEU A 3 2.02 3.73 14.46
CA LEU A 3 2.46 2.34 14.66
C LEU A 3 3.31 1.83 13.50
N GLY A 4 2.93 2.13 12.26
CA GLY A 4 3.72 1.75 11.08
C GLY A 4 5.06 2.47 11.01
N GLY A 5 5.13 3.74 11.43
CA GLY A 5 6.38 4.47 11.53
C GLY A 5 7.33 3.89 12.59
N VAL A 6 6.82 3.56 13.77
CA VAL A 6 7.60 2.93 14.85
C VAL A 6 8.08 1.53 14.42
N LEU A 7 7.22 0.74 13.79
CA LEU A 7 7.59 -0.59 13.28
C LEU A 7 8.63 -0.49 12.16
N ALA A 8 8.51 0.48 11.26
CA ALA A 8 9.46 0.70 10.17
C ALA A 8 10.84 1.12 10.71
N ALA A 9 10.87 1.97 11.74
CA ALA A 9 12.10 2.37 12.41
C ALA A 9 12.79 1.19 13.12
N LYS A 10 12.02 0.25 13.70
CA LYS A 10 12.58 -0.91 14.43
C LYS A 10 12.95 -2.10 13.54
N HIS A 11 12.14 -2.43 12.54
CA HIS A 11 12.26 -3.67 11.76
C HIS A 11 12.79 -3.46 10.33
N GLY A 12 13.02 -2.20 9.95
CA GLY A 12 13.48 -1.82 8.62
C GLY A 12 12.31 -1.48 7.69
N VAL A 13 12.48 -0.39 6.94
CA VAL A 13 11.45 0.21 6.10
C VAL A 13 10.93 -0.75 5.03
N MET A 14 11.82 -1.46 4.32
CA MET A 14 11.43 -2.38 3.24
C MET A 14 10.57 -3.55 3.72
N ARG A 15 10.84 -4.07 4.93
CA ARG A 15 10.05 -5.19 5.51
C ARG A 15 8.65 -4.74 5.87
N ILE A 16 8.50 -3.56 6.47
CA ILE A 16 7.19 -3.02 6.82
C ILE A 16 6.43 -2.56 5.57
N LEU A 17 7.13 -2.06 4.54
CA LEU A 17 6.51 -1.74 3.25
C LEU A 17 5.93 -2.99 2.59
N PHE A 18 6.68 -4.10 2.60
CA PHE A 18 6.19 -5.39 2.10
C PHE A 18 5.00 -5.90 2.92
N LEU A 19 5.07 -5.82 4.26
CA LEU A 19 4.00 -6.24 5.15
C LEU A 19 2.73 -5.42 4.92
N GLY A 20 2.85 -4.10 4.76
CA GLY A 20 1.73 -3.23 4.42
C GLY A 20 1.08 -3.60 3.08
N ALA A 21 1.88 -3.80 2.03
CA ALA A 21 1.37 -4.26 0.74
C ALA A 21 0.66 -5.63 0.84
N LEU A 22 1.21 -6.55 1.63
CA LEU A 22 0.63 -7.88 1.83
C LEU A 22 -0.70 -7.81 2.57
N LEU A 23 -0.78 -6.98 3.61
CA LEU A 23 -2.02 -6.74 4.34
C LEU A 23 -3.08 -6.10 3.44
N THR A 24 -2.72 -5.18 2.54
CA THR A 24 -3.67 -4.60 1.56
C THR A 24 -4.22 -5.64 0.60
N VAL A 25 -3.39 -6.59 0.15
CA VAL A 25 -3.88 -7.73 -0.66
C VAL A 25 -4.84 -8.59 0.16
N ALA A 26 -4.48 -8.89 1.42
CA ALA A 26 -5.33 -9.68 2.31
C ALA A 26 -6.68 -9.00 2.59
N THR A 27 -6.70 -7.68 2.83
CA THR A 27 -7.94 -6.94 3.10
C THR A 27 -8.83 -6.85 1.87
N ASN A 28 -8.27 -6.72 0.67
CA ASN A 28 -9.03 -6.85 -0.58
C ASN A 28 -9.68 -8.25 -0.72
N LEU A 29 -8.99 -9.32 -0.35
CA LEU A 29 -9.58 -10.67 -0.34
C LEU A 29 -10.68 -10.81 0.74
N LEU A 30 -10.52 -10.15 1.89
CA LEU A 30 -11.59 -10.09 2.89
C LEU A 30 -12.82 -9.35 2.38
N TYR A 31 -12.64 -8.27 1.61
CA TYR A 31 -13.75 -7.58 0.95
C TYR A 31 -14.42 -8.43 -0.13
N LEU A 32 -13.66 -9.24 -0.88
CA LEU A 32 -14.21 -10.24 -1.81
C LEU A 32 -15.12 -11.24 -1.06
N LEU A 33 -14.68 -11.74 0.09
CA LEU A 33 -15.48 -12.64 0.93
C LEU A 33 -16.73 -11.94 1.47
N LEU A 34 -16.58 -10.69 1.94
CA LEU A 34 -17.69 -9.88 2.43
C LEU A 34 -18.74 -9.62 1.34
N ALA A 35 -18.32 -9.39 0.10
CA ALA A 35 -19.22 -9.18 -1.03
C ALA A 35 -20.10 -10.40 -1.33
N GLY A 36 -19.64 -11.62 -0.99
CA GLY A 36 -20.42 -12.86 -1.09
C GLY A 36 -21.23 -13.22 0.16
N ALA A 37 -20.90 -12.64 1.33
CA ALA A 37 -21.49 -12.99 2.62
C ALA A 37 -22.87 -12.36 2.89
N GLY A 38 -23.33 -11.44 2.03
CA GLY A 38 -24.60 -10.73 2.21
C GLY A 38 -24.56 -9.73 3.38
N HIS A 39 -25.70 -9.50 4.03
CA HIS A 39 -25.84 -8.51 5.09
C HIS A 39 -25.25 -9.01 6.43
N ASN A 40 -23.92 -8.95 6.56
CA ASN A 40 -23.20 -9.32 7.78
C ASN A 40 -22.44 -8.10 8.35
N ILE A 41 -23.11 -7.37 9.23
CA ILE A 41 -22.57 -6.15 9.87
C ILE A 41 -21.33 -6.43 10.74
N PRO A 42 -21.27 -7.50 11.56
CA PRO A 42 -20.05 -7.85 12.28
C PRO A 42 -18.85 -8.09 11.36
N LEU A 43 -19.06 -8.80 10.25
CA LEU A 43 -18.00 -9.04 9.27
C LEU A 43 -17.55 -7.74 8.60
N LEU A 44 -18.50 -6.86 8.25
CA LEU A 44 -18.20 -5.54 7.71
C LEU A 44 -17.29 -4.73 8.65
N TYR A 45 -17.60 -4.67 9.95
CA TYR A 45 -16.77 -3.96 10.91
C TYR A 45 -15.35 -4.54 11.03
N LEU A 46 -15.23 -5.87 11.02
CA LEU A 46 -13.93 -6.54 11.07
C LEU A 46 -13.09 -6.20 9.83
N VAL A 47 -13.67 -6.34 8.63
CA VAL A 47 -12.97 -6.10 7.37
C VAL A 47 -12.52 -4.64 7.27
N ILE A 48 -13.40 -3.68 7.54
CA ILE A 48 -13.07 -2.25 7.51
C ILE A 48 -11.99 -1.92 8.55
N SER A 49 -12.07 -2.49 9.74
CA SER A 49 -11.08 -2.24 10.80
C SER A 49 -9.70 -2.79 10.42
N ALA A 50 -9.65 -4.01 9.87
CA ALA A 50 -8.43 -4.61 9.36
C ALA A 50 -7.83 -3.78 8.21
N ASP A 51 -8.68 -3.29 7.30
CA ASP A 51 -8.28 -2.46 6.17
C ASP A 51 -7.71 -1.11 6.60
N ASN A 52 -8.33 -0.44 7.56
CA ASN A 52 -7.81 0.81 8.11
C ASN A 52 -6.45 0.65 8.79
N LEU A 53 -6.25 -0.46 9.52
CA LEU A 53 -4.95 -0.78 10.11
C LEU A 53 -3.90 -1.02 9.03
N SER A 54 -4.25 -1.79 7.99
CA SER A 54 -3.40 -2.04 6.82
C SER A 54 -3.01 -0.75 6.11
N ALA A 55 -3.98 0.08 5.74
CA ALA A 55 -3.78 1.36 5.07
C ALA A 55 -2.89 2.30 5.90
N GLY A 56 -3.13 2.35 7.22
CA GLY A 56 -2.31 3.12 8.15
C GLY A 56 -0.87 2.64 8.24
N LEU A 57 -0.62 1.32 8.14
CA LEU A 57 0.72 0.74 8.11
C LEU A 57 1.43 1.02 6.77
N ALA A 58 0.75 0.71 5.66
CA ALA A 58 1.27 0.87 4.31
C ALA A 58 1.63 2.33 4.01
N SER A 59 0.76 3.28 4.37
CA SER A 59 1.02 4.71 4.21
C SER A 59 2.26 5.17 4.99
N ALA A 60 2.40 4.74 6.26
CA ALA A 60 3.55 5.11 7.07
C ALA A 60 4.87 4.53 6.53
N ALA A 61 4.83 3.27 6.09
CA ALA A 61 5.97 2.59 5.49
C ALA A 61 6.40 3.26 4.18
N PHE A 62 5.41 3.66 3.36
CA PHE A 62 5.66 4.32 2.08
C PHE A 62 6.27 5.72 2.26
N ILE A 63 5.79 6.51 3.21
CA ILE A 63 6.40 7.80 3.56
C ILE A 63 7.85 7.59 4.04
N ALA A 64 8.09 6.62 4.92
CA ALA A 64 9.44 6.31 5.39
C ALA A 64 10.37 5.85 4.26
N PHE A 65 9.85 5.10 3.29
CA PHE A 65 10.58 4.66 2.10
C PHE A 65 10.98 5.84 1.21
N LEU A 66 10.05 6.73 0.90
CA LEU A 66 10.34 7.93 0.12
C LEU A 66 11.35 8.84 0.83
N SER A 67 11.22 9.02 2.14
CA SER A 67 12.18 9.80 2.93
C SER A 67 13.61 9.23 2.88
N GLY A 68 13.75 7.91 2.73
CA GLY A 68 15.06 7.25 2.54
C GLY A 68 15.63 7.41 1.13
N LEU A 69 14.80 7.74 0.13
CA LEU A 69 15.22 7.96 -1.27
C LEU A 69 15.52 9.42 -1.58
N THR A 70 14.99 10.37 -0.81
CA THR A 70 15.24 11.80 -1.03
C THR A 70 16.62 12.21 -0.53
N ASN A 71 17.54 12.46 -1.45
CA ASN A 71 18.81 13.16 -1.19
C ASN A 71 18.56 14.69 -1.17
N THR A 72 19.13 15.40 -0.20
CA THR A 72 18.81 16.79 0.19
C THR A 72 19.26 17.88 -0.80
N SER A 73 19.53 17.56 -2.07
CA SER A 73 20.27 18.46 -2.97
C SER A 73 19.43 19.23 -4.01
N PHE A 74 18.16 18.88 -4.26
CA PHE A 74 17.26 19.59 -5.20
C PHE A 74 15.80 19.62 -4.69
N THR A 75 15.55 20.37 -3.62
CA THR A 75 14.55 20.05 -2.60
C THR A 75 13.10 20.48 -2.86
N ALA A 76 12.83 21.58 -3.56
CA ALA A 76 11.46 22.09 -3.65
C ALA A 76 10.60 21.37 -4.71
N VAL A 77 11.09 21.26 -5.94
CA VAL A 77 10.32 20.71 -7.08
C VAL A 77 10.16 19.20 -6.96
N GLN A 78 11.20 18.46 -6.58
CA GLN A 78 11.12 17.00 -6.42
C GLN A 78 10.16 16.61 -5.29
N TYR A 79 10.19 17.31 -4.17
CA TYR A 79 9.28 17.05 -3.06
C TYR A 79 7.82 17.37 -3.44
N ALA A 80 7.59 18.48 -4.17
CA ALA A 80 6.26 18.82 -4.68
C ALA A 80 5.73 17.75 -5.66
N ILE A 81 6.57 17.23 -6.56
CA ILE A 81 6.20 16.15 -7.49
C ILE A 81 5.91 14.85 -6.74
N PHE A 82 6.77 14.42 -5.81
CA PHE A 82 6.54 13.20 -5.04
C PHE A 82 5.29 13.29 -4.15
N SER A 83 5.07 14.43 -3.50
CA SER A 83 3.87 14.69 -2.69
C SER A 83 2.60 14.71 -3.56
N SER A 84 2.67 15.31 -4.73
CA SER A 84 1.56 15.31 -5.71
C SER A 84 1.28 13.90 -6.22
N LEU A 85 2.31 13.12 -6.57
CA LEU A 85 2.14 11.73 -6.98
C LEU A 85 1.54 10.87 -5.87
N MET A 86 1.96 11.07 -4.62
CA MET A 86 1.46 10.33 -3.46
C MET A 86 0.00 10.64 -3.15
N SER A 87 -0.46 11.86 -3.42
CA SER A 87 -1.80 12.32 -3.02
C SER A 87 -2.83 12.32 -4.16
N LEU A 88 -2.44 12.74 -5.35
CA LEU A 88 -3.34 12.94 -6.49
C LEU A 88 -3.61 11.63 -7.23
N PHE A 89 -2.57 10.85 -7.51
CA PHE A 89 -2.68 9.63 -8.31
C PHE A 89 -3.65 8.60 -7.69
N PRO A 90 -3.54 8.29 -6.38
CA PRO A 90 -4.49 7.37 -5.74
C PRO A 90 -5.91 7.92 -5.69
N LYS A 91 -6.09 9.24 -5.54
CA LYS A 91 -7.41 9.88 -5.52
C LYS A 91 -8.11 9.82 -6.86
N ILE A 92 -7.39 10.02 -7.96
CA ILE A 92 -7.96 9.91 -9.30
C ILE A 92 -8.43 8.48 -9.54
N ILE A 93 -7.55 7.48 -9.32
CA ILE A 93 -7.91 6.07 -9.51
C ILE A 93 -9.05 5.66 -8.57
N GLY A 94 -9.00 6.08 -7.30
CA GLY A 94 -10.06 5.86 -6.33
C GLY A 94 -11.39 6.51 -6.72
N GLY A 95 -11.36 7.69 -7.35
CA GLY A 95 -12.58 8.36 -7.85
C GLY A 95 -13.29 7.58 -8.94
N TYR A 96 -12.54 6.96 -9.86
CA TYR A 96 -13.10 6.09 -10.92
C TYR A 96 -13.46 4.68 -10.44
N SER A 97 -13.14 4.33 -9.20
CA SER A 97 -13.43 2.98 -8.68
C SER A 97 -14.93 2.67 -8.61
N GLY A 98 -15.77 3.68 -8.33
CA GLY A 98 -17.23 3.52 -8.25
C GLY A 98 -17.85 3.08 -9.58
N SER A 99 -17.52 3.75 -10.69
CA SER A 99 -18.02 3.37 -12.01
C SER A 99 -17.49 2.00 -12.47
N MET A 100 -16.30 1.60 -12.00
CA MET A 100 -15.78 0.26 -12.22
C MET A 100 -16.63 -0.77 -11.47
N VAL A 101 -16.92 -0.54 -10.18
CA VAL A 101 -17.82 -1.42 -9.40
C VAL A 101 -19.21 -1.50 -10.03
N ASP A 102 -19.75 -0.41 -10.56
CA ASP A 102 -21.05 -0.42 -11.26
C ASP A 102 -21.04 -1.33 -12.50
N SER A 103 -19.88 -1.48 -13.14
CA SER A 103 -19.73 -2.26 -14.37
C SER A 103 -19.38 -3.73 -14.13
N ILE A 104 -18.49 -4.03 -13.18
CA ILE A 104 -17.96 -5.39 -12.95
C ILE A 104 -18.41 -6.01 -11.62
N GLY A 105 -19.06 -5.26 -10.75
CA GLY A 105 -19.49 -5.67 -9.42
C GLY A 105 -18.38 -5.68 -8.36
N TYR A 106 -18.78 -5.65 -7.08
CA TYR A 106 -17.87 -5.66 -5.94
C TYR A 106 -16.90 -6.86 -5.91
N PRO A 107 -17.34 -8.13 -6.16
CA PRO A 107 -16.42 -9.27 -6.11
C PRO A 107 -15.27 -9.14 -7.12
N ASN A 108 -15.57 -8.85 -8.38
CA ASN A 108 -14.54 -8.74 -9.42
C ASN A 108 -13.63 -7.53 -9.18
N PHE A 109 -14.18 -6.42 -8.68
CA PHE A 109 -13.39 -5.24 -8.31
C PHE A 109 -12.34 -5.56 -7.23
N PHE A 110 -12.74 -6.21 -6.13
CA PHE A 110 -11.82 -6.53 -5.04
C PHE A 110 -10.82 -7.63 -5.42
N LEU A 111 -11.24 -8.60 -6.25
CA LEU A 111 -10.32 -9.58 -6.81
C LEU A 111 -9.27 -8.91 -7.72
N PHE A 112 -9.71 -7.99 -8.59
CA PHE A 112 -8.81 -7.22 -9.45
C PHE A 112 -7.82 -6.38 -8.62
N ALA A 113 -8.30 -5.70 -7.58
CA ALA A 113 -7.45 -4.94 -6.66
C ALA A 113 -6.43 -5.83 -5.92
N ALA A 114 -6.83 -7.04 -5.51
CA ALA A 114 -5.93 -8.01 -4.89
C ALA A 114 -4.85 -8.48 -5.88
N ILE A 115 -5.23 -8.79 -7.12
CA ILE A 115 -4.30 -9.19 -8.19
C ILE A 115 -3.30 -8.07 -8.49
N LEU A 116 -3.75 -6.81 -8.54
CA LEU A 116 -2.85 -5.65 -8.74
C LEU A 116 -1.83 -5.48 -7.60
N GLY A 117 -2.11 -5.97 -6.39
CA GLY A 117 -1.14 -5.96 -5.30
C GLY A 117 -0.01 -6.99 -5.44
N ILE A 118 -0.21 -8.06 -6.21
CA ILE A 118 0.82 -9.09 -6.47
C ILE A 118 2.06 -8.52 -7.17
N PRO A 119 1.96 -7.80 -8.32
CA PRO A 119 3.13 -7.20 -8.94
C PRO A 119 3.79 -6.15 -8.03
N VAL A 120 3.03 -5.44 -7.19
CA VAL A 120 3.58 -4.51 -6.20
C VAL A 120 4.46 -5.24 -5.17
N LEU A 121 4.02 -6.39 -4.66
CA LEU A 121 4.83 -7.24 -3.77
C LEU A 121 6.11 -7.72 -4.46
N GLY A 122 6.01 -8.11 -5.73
CA GLY A 122 7.17 -8.48 -6.56
C GLY A 122 8.17 -7.33 -6.72
N LEU A 123 7.68 -6.12 -6.98
CA LEU A 123 8.52 -4.92 -7.10
C LEU A 123 9.19 -4.56 -5.78
N ILE A 124 8.49 -4.65 -4.65
CA ILE A 124 9.09 -4.38 -3.33
C ILE A 124 10.18 -5.41 -3.02
N TRP A 125 9.94 -6.69 -3.30
CA TRP A 125 10.93 -7.74 -3.11
C TRP A 125 12.16 -7.54 -4.00
N LEU A 126 11.94 -7.19 -5.27
CA LEU A 126 13.02 -6.88 -6.21
C LEU A 126 13.81 -5.66 -5.72
N ALA A 127 13.15 -4.55 -5.42
CA ALA A 127 13.77 -3.33 -4.91
C ALA A 127 14.59 -3.58 -3.64
N ASN A 128 14.11 -4.45 -2.74
CA ASN A 128 14.87 -4.86 -1.56
C ASN A 128 16.18 -5.57 -1.94
N ARG A 129 16.18 -6.43 -2.97
CA ARG A 129 17.43 -7.03 -3.47
C ARG A 129 18.40 -6.00 -4.06
N TRP A 130 17.91 -5.04 -4.85
CA TRP A 130 18.76 -4.01 -5.46
C TRP A 130 19.38 -3.08 -4.41
N LEU A 131 18.59 -2.66 -3.40
CA LEU A 131 19.10 -1.82 -2.31
C LEU A 131 20.13 -2.56 -1.44
N LEU A 132 19.91 -3.85 -1.16
CA LEU A 132 20.88 -4.68 -0.45
C LEU A 132 22.16 -4.94 -1.27
N ALA A 133 22.06 -5.04 -2.60
CA ALA A 133 23.21 -5.19 -3.49
C ALA A 133 24.06 -3.91 -3.55
N GLY A 134 23.42 -2.73 -3.58
CA GLY A 134 24.12 -1.44 -3.56
C GLY A 134 24.87 -1.16 -2.25
N GLN A 135 24.39 -1.64 -1.11
CA GLN A 135 25.09 -1.51 0.17
C GLN A 135 26.34 -2.39 0.28
N LYS A 136 26.31 -3.60 -0.31
CA LYS A 136 27.48 -4.51 -0.31
C LYS A 136 28.59 -4.10 -1.26
N ALA A 137 28.30 -3.29 -2.28
CA ALA A 137 29.32 -2.78 -3.20
C ALA A 137 30.15 -1.61 -2.62
N ASN A 138 29.74 -1.06 -1.47
CA ASN A 138 30.39 0.05 -0.77
C ASN A 138 31.09 -0.38 0.54
N THR A 139 31.30 -1.68 0.74
CA THR A 139 32.07 -2.28 1.85
C THR A 139 33.17 -3.17 1.28
#